data_AF-A0A7C2URD0-F1
#
_entry.id   AF-A0A7C2URD0-F1
#
_cell.length_a   1.000
_cell.length_b   1.000
_cell.length_c   1.000
_cell.angle_alpha   90.00
_cell.angle_beta   90.00
_cell.angle_gamma   90.00
#
_symmetry.space_group_name_H-M   'P 1'
#
loop_
_entity.id
_entity.type
_entity.pdbx_description
1 polymer ?
#
loop_
_entity_poly.entity_id
_entity_poly.type
_entity_poly.pdbx_seq_one_letter_code
_entity_poly.pdbx_strand_id
1 'polypeptide(L)' 'MRLMTHIGTVRGTHIELEEPIDLPSGTRVRVFVLPEGKTDSHCLIGLFRDEAELLDAMLEAVMTERETRPLRLRDE' A
#
# COMPACT_ATOMS: atom_id res chain seq x y z
N MET A 1 -22.67 7.27 -14.18
CA MET A 1 -22.93 6.43 -12.99
C MET A 1 -21.81 6.67 -11.99
N ARG A 2 -22.13 7.07 -10.76
CA ARG A 2 -21.12 7.12 -9.68
C ARG A 2 -20.79 5.67 -9.31
N LEU A 3 -19.51 5.30 -9.36
CA LEU A 3 -19.07 4.04 -8.74
C LEU A 3 -19.18 4.23 -7.22
N MET A 4 -20.06 3.47 -6.59
CA MET A 4 -20.09 3.35 -5.13
C MET A 4 -19.05 2.31 -4.72
N THR A 5 -18.10 2.74 -3.91
CA THR A 5 -17.13 1.85 -3.27
C THR A 5 -17.68 1.49 -1.90
N HIS A 6 -17.81 0.19 -1.63
CA HIS A 6 -18.20 -0.32 -0.32
C HIS A 6 -16.96 -0.81 0.43
N ILE A 7 -16.93 -0.55 1.73
CA ILE A 7 -15.85 -0.94 2.64
C ILE A 7 -16.35 -2.12 3.47
N GLY A 8 -15.44 -3.05 3.77
CA GLY A 8 -15.73 -4.23 4.54
C GLY A 8 -14.48 -4.84 5.13
N THR A 9 -14.67 -5.75 6.08
CA THR A 9 -13.60 -6.46 6.76
C THR A 9 -13.40 -7.84 6.14
N VAL A 10 -12.16 -8.21 5.86
CA VAL A 10 -11.81 -9.58 5.43
C VAL A 10 -11.89 -10.53 6.63
N ARG A 11 -12.74 -11.56 6.53
CA ARG A 11 -12.88 -12.63 7.53
C ARG A 11 -12.68 -14.00 6.89
N GLY A 12 -11.46 -14.52 7.00
CA GLY A 12 -11.07 -15.78 6.39
C GLY A 12 -11.21 -15.72 4.87
N THR A 13 -12.12 -16.50 4.30
CA THR A 13 -12.41 -16.54 2.85
C THR A 13 -13.55 -15.62 2.41
N HIS A 14 -14.12 -14.83 3.33
CA HIS A 14 -15.26 -13.95 3.07
C HIS A 14 -14.92 -12.49 3.35
N ILE A 15 -15.66 -11.57 2.70
CA ILE A 15 -15.60 -10.14 2.98
C ILE A 15 -16.94 -9.74 3.58
N GLU A 16 -16.95 -9.36 4.84
CA GLU A 16 -18.12 -8.82 5.52
C GLU A 16 -18.19 -7.32 5.25
N LEU A 17 -19.25 -6.89 4.57
CA LEU A 17 -19.48 -5.50 4.23
C LEU A 17 -20.20 -4.80 5.38
N GLU A 18 -19.85 -3.54 5.65
CA GLU A 18 -20.52 -2.76 6.69
C GLU A 18 -21.99 -2.48 6.36
N GLU A 19 -22.28 -2.27 5.08
CA GLU A 19 -23.62 -2.10 4.56
C GLU A 19 -23.94 -3.22 3.56
N PRO A 20 -25.16 -3.79 3.61
CA PRO A 20 -25.59 -4.78 2.64
C PRO A 20 -25.71 -4.14 1.25
N ILE A 21 -25.25 -4.87 0.22
CA ILE A 21 -25.36 -4.45 -1.17
C ILE A 21 -26.30 -5.42 -1.89
N ASP A 22 -27.28 -4.86 -2.59
CA ASP A 22 -28.13 -5.64 -3.49
C ASP A 22 -27.56 -5.56 -4.91
N LEU A 23 -26.90 -6.62 -5.35
CA LEU A 23 -26.33 -6.74 -6.69
C LEU A 23 -27.07 -7.81 -7.49
N PRO A 24 -27.46 -7.53 -8.75
CA PRO A 24 -28.05 -8.54 -9.62
C PRO A 24 -27.14 -9.76 -9.75
N SER A 25 -27.75 -10.94 -9.84
CA SER A 25 -27.00 -12.18 -10.07
C SER A 25 -26.13 -12.07 -11.34
N GLY A 26 -24.87 -12.52 -11.25
CA GLY A 26 -23.90 -12.44 -12.36
C GLY A 26 -23.12 -11.13 -12.45
N THR A 27 -23.33 -10.18 -11.53
CA THR A 27 -22.54 -8.94 -11.47
C THR A 27 -21.08 -9.25 -11.16
N ARG A 28 -20.16 -8.80 -12.03
CA ARG A 28 -18.71 -8.87 -11.77
C ARG A 28 -18.31 -7.74 -10.83
N VAL A 29 -17.69 -8.09 -9.72
CA VAL A 29 -17.18 -7.13 -8.73
C VAL A 29 -15.66 -7.11 -8.76
N ARG A 30 -15.07 -5.93 -8.59
CA ARG A 30 -13.62 -5.77 -8.39
C ARG A 30 -13.39 -5.49 -6.91
N VAL A 31 -12.58 -6.32 -6.26
CA VAL A 31 -12.22 -6.18 -4.86
C VAL A 31 -10.80 -5.63 -4.76
N PHE A 32 -10.61 -4.61 -3.93
CA PHE A 32 -9.30 -4.09 -3.56
C PHE A 32 -9.10 -4.36 -2.08
N VAL A 33 -8.08 -5.15 -1.73
CA VAL A 33 -7.74 -5.44 -0.33
C VAL A 33 -6.57 -4.54 0.06
N LEU A 34 -6.79 -3.67 1.04
CA LEU A 34 -5.78 -2.77 1.57
C LEU A 34 -5.63 -3.07 3.08
N PRO A 35 -4.40 -3.21 3.60
CA PRO A 35 -4.22 -3.33 5.03
C PRO A 35 -4.62 -2.00 5.71
N GLU A 36 -5.54 -2.06 6.66
CA GLU A 36 -5.79 -0.92 7.57
C GLU A 36 -4.61 -0.82 8.55
N GLY A 37 -3.60 -0.05 8.18
CA GLY A 37 -2.61 0.43 9.14
C GLY A 37 -3.26 1.47 10.06
N LYS A 38 -3.07 1.36 11.38
CA LYS A 38 -3.37 2.48 12.27
C LYS A 38 -2.54 3.69 11.86
N THR A 39 -3.11 4.88 11.94
CA THR A 39 -2.45 6.15 11.60
C THR A 39 -1.16 6.42 12.37
N ASP A 40 -0.95 5.72 13.51
CA ASP A 40 0.27 5.77 14.34
C ASP A 40 1.23 4.58 14.14
N SER A 41 0.90 3.61 13.30
CA SER A 41 1.83 2.54 12.95
C SER A 41 2.64 2.97 11.74
N HIS A 42 3.91 3.32 11.97
CA HIS A 42 4.90 3.40 10.90
C HIS A 42 4.95 2.06 10.16
N CYS A 43 4.26 1.97 9.03
CA CYS A 43 4.37 0.87 8.07
C CYS A 43 5.75 0.91 7.42
N LEU A 44 6.76 0.33 8.07
CA LEU A 44 8.09 0.20 7.45
C LEU A 44 8.74 -1.17 7.59
N ILE A 45 8.22 -2.10 8.38
CA ILE A 45 8.95 -3.35 8.65
C ILE A 45 7.99 -4.54 8.61
N GLY A 46 7.67 -4.99 7.41
CA GLY A 46 6.88 -6.21 7.20
C GLY A 46 7.11 -6.91 5.86
N LEU A 47 7.71 -6.23 4.88
CA LEU A 47 7.89 -6.78 3.53
C LEU A 47 9.30 -7.32 3.24
N PHE A 48 10.31 -7.05 4.08
CA PHE A 48 11.71 -7.32 3.70
C PHE A 48 12.33 -8.59 4.31
N ARG A 49 11.57 -9.41 5.03
CA ARG A 49 12.17 -10.65 5.58
C ARG A 49 12.50 -11.65 4.47
N ASP A 50 11.68 -11.69 3.43
CA ASP A 50 11.85 -12.62 2.31
C ASP A 50 12.69 -12.01 1.16
N GLU A 51 12.97 -10.70 1.24
CA GLU A 51 13.59 -9.90 0.17
C GLU A 51 14.67 -8.96 0.77
N ALA A 52 15.60 -9.52 1.54
CA ALA A 52 16.67 -8.75 2.19
C ALA A 52 17.53 -7.96 1.19
N GLU A 53 17.73 -8.52 0.00
CA GLU A 53 18.48 -7.90 -1.10
C GLU A 53 17.80 -6.62 -1.63
N LEU A 54 16.47 -6.52 -1.56
CA LEU A 54 15.73 -5.34 -1.98
C LEU A 54 15.96 -4.17 -1.02
N LEU A 55 16.04 -4.46 0.29
CA LEU A 55 16.35 -3.45 1.30
C LEU A 55 17.77 -2.92 1.11
N ASP A 56 18.73 -3.81 0.88
CA ASP A 56 20.13 -3.44 0.65
C ASP A 56 20.28 -2.58 -0.62
N ALA A 57 19.63 -2.97 -1.72
CA ALA A 57 19.64 -2.20 -2.96
C ALA A 57 19.01 -0.80 -2.82
N MET A 58 17.91 -0.69 -2.05
CA MET A 58 17.29 0.61 -1.75
C MET A 58 18.21 1.48 -0.90
N LEU A 59 18.87 0.90 0.10
CA LEU A 59 19.79 1.62 0.97
C LEU A 59 21.00 2.15 0.17
N GLU A 60 21.58 1.31 -0.68
CA GLU A 60 22.69 1.66 -1.56
C GLU A 60 22.31 2.77 -2.55
N ALA A 61 21.13 2.70 -3.15
CA ALA A 61 20.64 3.73 -4.06
C ALA A 61 20.49 5.09 -3.37
N VAL A 62 19.94 5.12 -2.15
CA VAL A 62 19.77 6.35 -1.36
C VAL A 62 21.12 6.93 -0.93
N MET A 63 22.06 6.07 -0.51
CA MET A 63 23.42 6.50 -0.16
C MET A 63 24.16 7.07 -1.37
N THR A 64 24.07 6.40 -2.51
CA THR A 64 24.67 6.84 -3.77
C THR A 64 24.08 8.17 -4.23
N GLU A 65 22.76 8.35 -4.16
CA GLU A 65 22.13 9.63 -4.47
C GLU A 65 22.65 10.74 -3.55
N ARG A 66 22.79 10.47 -2.25
CA ARG A 66 23.33 11.45 -1.30
C ARG A 66 24.79 11.82 -1.56
N GLU A 67 25.61 10.86 -1.97
CA GLU A 67 27.02 11.10 -2.30
C GLU A 67 27.20 11.83 -3.63
N THR A 68 26.32 11.60 -4.59
CA THR A 68 26.40 12.17 -5.94
C THR A 68 25.67 13.50 -6.08
N ARG A 69 24.75 13.83 -5.17
CA ARG A 69 24.00 15.09 -5.20
C ARG A 69 24.77 16.19 -4.47
N PRO A 70 25.16 17.29 -5.15
CA PRO A 70 25.87 18.39 -4.51
C PRO A 70 25.05 19.00 -3.37
N LEU A 71 25.62 19.07 -2.17
CA LEU A 71 24.97 19.62 -0.97
C LEU A 71 24.63 21.12 -1.06
N ARG A 72 25.12 21.81 -2.09
CA ARG A 72 24.81 23.21 -2.39
C ARG A 72 24.25 23.26 -3.80
N LEU A 73 22.93 23.36 -3.92
CA LEU A 73 22.35 24.05 -5.06
C LEU A 73 22.91 25.47 -5.02
N ARG A 74 23.50 25.94 -6.12
CA ARG A 74 23.81 27.37 -6.27
C ARG A 74 22.46 28.08 -6.18
N ASP A 75 22.26 28.85 -5.11
CA ASP A 75 21.20 29.83 -5.04
C ASP A 75 21.52 30.88 -6.13
N GLU A 76 20.79 30.83 -7.24
CA GLU A 76 20.69 31.95 -8.19
C GLU A 76 19.57 32.91 -7.75
#